data_AF-M6AUS3-F1
#
_entry.id   AF-M6AUS3-F1
#
_cell.length_a   1.000
_cell.length_b   1.000
_cell.length_c   1.000
_cell.angle_alpha   90.00
_cell.angle_beta   90.00
_cell.angle_gamma   90.00
#
_symmetry.space_group_name_H-M   'P 1'
#
loop_
_entity.id
_entity.type
_entity.pdbx_description
1 polymer ?
#
loop_
_entity_poly.entity_id
_entity_poly.type
_entity_poly.pdbx_seq_one_letter_code
_entity_poly.pdbx_strand_id
1 'polypeptide(L)'
;MTEVHNPHDRLIRETFQDKKEAAIFFKNTLPPEVVKLLDLENLELSESSFISEELKQEQTDLLFQIPLKSGNKLNVYLLFEHKSYLENAIYIQLLGYLTEIYRNQQRNEESLSVVIPFVFYHGEKEWKLGDRFLDQFVLTSQEAEILKDFIPDFKIDLFDLKGIELKKKLESITFQVTLGVVQKIREGDLEFISHLPGLFSLLLGIEEESKRVAILRKLLLYIYWVRDLKPSELKGVLQRSKLEQYEELTVTTAEKLISEGIQQGIEKGVQQGKIEGKIETARNMLSEDIQLDVVLRITGLSEQDLKNHGLI
;
A
#
# COMPACT_ATOMS: atom_id res chain seq x y z
N MET A 1 15.78 -0.83 5.55
CA MET A 1 15.44 0.25 4.60
C MET A 1 14.56 1.22 5.38
N THR A 2 15.05 2.44 5.64
CA THR A 2 14.37 3.44 6.48
C THR A 2 13.31 4.19 5.69
N GLU A 3 12.06 4.15 6.18
CA GLU A 3 10.95 5.13 6.04
C GLU A 3 11.04 6.13 4.88
N VAL A 4 11.10 5.60 3.67
CA VAL A 4 10.70 6.30 2.47
C VAL A 4 9.72 5.37 1.78
N HIS A 5 8.46 5.58 2.13
CA HIS A 5 7.26 4.86 1.74
C HIS A 5 7.32 4.23 0.34
N ASN A 6 7.04 2.93 0.27
CA ASN A 6 6.80 2.20 -0.97
C ASN A 6 5.84 3.02 -1.87
N PRO A 7 6.30 3.52 -3.03
CA PRO A 7 5.51 4.45 -3.85
C PRO A 7 4.28 3.78 -4.47
N HIS A 8 4.34 2.46 -4.70
CA HIS A 8 3.19 1.68 -5.15
C HIS A 8 2.08 1.71 -4.08
N ASP A 9 2.45 1.36 -2.86
CA ASP A 9 1.57 1.33 -1.69
C ASP A 9 0.86 2.67 -1.47
N ARG A 10 1.63 3.76 -1.50
CA ARG A 10 1.10 5.11 -1.33
C ARG A 10 0.08 5.44 -2.41
N LEU A 11 0.41 5.23 -3.69
CA LEU A 11 -0.48 5.55 -4.80
C LEU A 11 -1.79 4.75 -4.71
N ILE A 12 -1.69 3.44 -4.46
CA ILE A 12 -2.86 2.56 -4.34
C ILE A 12 -3.72 2.98 -3.17
N ARG A 13 -3.14 3.13 -1.97
CA ARG A 13 -3.86 3.58 -0.78
C ARG A 13 -4.56 4.92 -0.99
N GLU A 14 -3.85 5.94 -1.48
CA GLU A 14 -4.41 7.28 -1.73
C GLU A 14 -5.51 7.26 -2.79
N THR A 15 -5.56 6.26 -3.66
CA THR A 15 -6.62 6.08 -4.67
C THR A 15 -7.84 5.42 -4.04
N PHE A 16 -7.65 4.37 -3.24
CA PHE A 16 -8.72 3.65 -2.54
C PHE A 16 -9.32 4.42 -1.35
N GLN A 17 -8.68 5.49 -0.88
CA GLN A 17 -9.24 6.37 0.14
C GLN A 17 -10.43 7.21 -0.37
N ASP A 18 -10.57 7.44 -1.69
CA ASP A 18 -11.79 8.01 -2.25
C ASP A 18 -12.89 6.96 -2.22
N LYS A 19 -13.76 7.05 -1.21
CA LYS A 19 -14.86 6.09 -0.97
C LYS A 19 -15.75 5.89 -2.19
N LYS A 20 -16.01 6.94 -2.97
CA LYS A 20 -16.87 6.84 -4.17
C LYS A 20 -16.20 6.02 -5.25
N GLU A 21 -14.91 6.27 -5.48
CA GLU A 21 -14.12 5.49 -6.43
C GLU A 21 -13.98 4.04 -5.96
N ALA A 22 -13.65 3.82 -4.68
CA ALA A 22 -13.50 2.48 -4.11
C ALA A 22 -14.81 1.67 -4.23
N ALA A 23 -15.96 2.28 -3.96
CA ALA A 23 -17.27 1.65 -4.13
C ALA A 23 -17.51 1.20 -5.58
N ILE A 24 -17.18 2.04 -6.57
CA ILE A 24 -17.27 1.69 -8.00
C ILE A 24 -16.32 0.53 -8.32
N PHE A 25 -15.08 0.59 -7.84
CA PHE A 25 -14.10 -0.46 -8.05
C PHE A 25 -14.58 -1.80 -7.49
N PHE A 26 -15.02 -1.85 -6.23
CA PHE A 26 -15.51 -3.08 -5.60
C PHE A 26 -16.77 -3.61 -6.29
N LYS A 27 -17.66 -2.73 -6.76
CA LYS A 27 -18.84 -3.13 -7.56
C LYS A 27 -18.45 -3.86 -8.85
N ASN A 28 -17.35 -3.45 -9.49
CA ASN A 28 -16.88 -4.06 -10.74
C ASN A 28 -16.01 -5.33 -10.55
N THR A 29 -15.43 -5.49 -9.35
CA THR A 29 -14.38 -6.51 -9.10
C THR A 29 -14.84 -7.65 -8.22
N LEU A 30 -15.62 -7.38 -7.17
CA LEU A 30 -16.15 -8.41 -6.29
C LEU A 30 -17.12 -9.36 -7.02
N PRO A 31 -17.33 -10.59 -6.50
CA PRO A 31 -18.29 -11.52 -7.05
C PRO A 31 -19.71 -10.91 -7.12
N PRO A 32 -20.45 -11.08 -8.22
CA PRO A 32 -21.76 -10.45 -8.39
C PRO A 32 -22.76 -10.79 -7.27
N GLU A 33 -22.72 -12.02 -6.75
CA GLU A 33 -23.57 -12.44 -5.64
C GLU A 33 -23.23 -11.73 -4.32
N VAL A 34 -21.95 -11.39 -4.10
CA VAL A 34 -21.53 -10.58 -2.94
C VAL A 34 -22.01 -9.15 -3.11
N VAL A 35 -21.83 -8.54 -4.29
CA VAL A 35 -22.26 -7.16 -4.60
C VAL A 35 -23.78 -6.97 -4.42
N LYS A 36 -24.58 -8.00 -4.70
CA LYS A 36 -26.04 -7.98 -4.47
C LYS A 36 -26.41 -7.83 -2.99
N LEU A 37 -25.58 -8.30 -2.07
CA LEU A 37 -25.82 -8.25 -0.63
C LEU A 37 -25.31 -6.94 0.00
N LEU A 38 -24.24 -6.36 -0.56
CA LEU A 38 -23.54 -5.21 -0.01
C LEU A 38 -24.14 -3.88 -0.48
N ASP A 39 -24.30 -2.93 0.45
CA ASP A 39 -24.61 -1.54 0.16
C ASP A 39 -23.32 -0.72 0.00
N LEU A 40 -22.72 -0.84 -1.18
CA LEU A 40 -21.46 -0.16 -1.51
C LEU A 40 -21.59 1.37 -1.57
N GLU A 41 -22.80 1.92 -1.70
CA GLU A 41 -23.00 3.38 -1.72
C GLU A 41 -22.73 4.01 -0.35
N ASN A 42 -22.96 3.25 0.73
CA ASN A 42 -22.71 3.63 2.11
C ASN A 42 -21.44 2.98 2.68
N LEU A 43 -20.48 2.63 1.82
CA LEU A 43 -19.17 2.11 2.22
C LEU A 43 -18.37 3.18 2.98
N GLU A 44 -17.83 2.81 4.13
CA GLU A 44 -17.01 3.68 4.98
C GLU A 44 -15.62 3.10 5.21
N LEU A 45 -14.66 3.98 5.50
CA LEU A 45 -13.35 3.58 6.00
C LEU A 45 -13.44 3.48 7.52
N SER A 46 -13.07 2.34 8.06
CA SER A 46 -13.00 2.09 9.51
C SER A 46 -11.61 2.39 10.04
N GLU A 47 -11.52 2.88 11.27
CA GLU A 47 -10.24 3.08 11.94
C GLU A 47 -9.64 1.74 12.37
N SER A 48 -8.49 1.38 11.81
CA SER A 48 -7.74 0.16 12.14
C SER A 48 -6.73 0.37 13.28
N SER A 49 -7.02 1.29 14.21
CA SER A 49 -6.11 1.65 15.32
C SER A 49 -5.85 0.49 16.28
N PHE A 50 -6.79 -0.46 16.39
CA PHE A 50 -6.68 -1.67 17.21
C PHE A 50 -5.70 -2.71 16.65
N ILE A 51 -5.30 -2.60 15.39
CA ILE A 51 -4.33 -3.50 14.77
C ILE A 51 -2.92 -3.09 15.23
N SER A 52 -2.12 -4.05 15.69
CA SER A 52 -0.80 -3.77 16.24
C SER A 52 0.15 -3.21 15.17
N GLU A 53 1.11 -2.39 15.58
CA GLU A 53 2.12 -1.82 14.67
C GLU A 53 2.99 -2.92 14.04
N GLU A 54 3.19 -4.05 14.72
CA GLU A 54 3.90 -5.21 14.17
C GLU A 54 3.12 -5.92 13.05
N LEU A 55 1.79 -5.74 12.98
CA LEU A 55 0.98 -6.24 11.88
C LEU A 55 0.89 -5.21 10.75
N LYS A 56 0.77 -3.90 11.06
CA LYS A 56 0.72 -2.78 10.10
C LYS A 56 2.04 -2.51 9.34
N GLN A 57 2.90 -3.52 9.17
CA GLN A 57 4.24 -3.35 8.59
C GLN A 57 4.22 -2.71 7.19
N GLU A 58 3.15 -2.90 6.43
CA GLU A 58 2.91 -2.19 5.17
C GLU A 58 1.69 -1.27 5.37
N GLN A 59 1.90 0.06 5.37
CA GLN A 59 0.85 1.04 5.67
C GLN A 59 -0.27 1.12 4.60
N THR A 60 -0.46 0.10 3.76
CA THR A 60 -1.47 0.03 2.69
C THR A 60 -2.85 -0.36 3.15
N ASP A 61 -2.94 -0.92 4.36
CA ASP A 61 -4.11 -1.73 4.70
C ASP A 61 -5.29 -0.82 4.97
N LEU A 62 -6.39 -1.08 4.27
CA LEU A 62 -7.63 -0.33 4.41
C LEU A 62 -8.72 -1.30 4.87
N LEU A 63 -9.37 -0.94 5.97
CA LEU A 63 -10.53 -1.68 6.45
C LEU A 63 -11.79 -0.90 6.05
N PHE A 64 -12.57 -1.46 5.14
CA PHE A 64 -13.85 -0.89 4.73
C PHE A 64 -14.97 -1.53 5.52
N GLN A 65 -15.88 -0.72 6.05
CA GLN A 65 -17.12 -1.16 6.67
C GLN A 65 -18.26 -0.94 5.68
N ILE A 66 -19.03 -1.98 5.40
CA ILE A 66 -20.03 -2.00 4.34
C ILE A 66 -21.35 -2.53 4.91
N PRO A 67 -22.43 -1.73 4.92
CA PRO A 67 -23.74 -2.19 5.35
C PRO A 67 -24.31 -3.28 4.44
N LEU A 68 -25.20 -4.10 4.99
CA LEU A 68 -25.99 -5.05 4.21
C LEU A 68 -27.26 -4.39 3.68
N LYS A 69 -27.58 -4.61 2.39
CA LYS A 69 -28.82 -4.13 1.76
C LYS A 69 -30.10 -4.67 2.39
N SER A 70 -30.00 -5.78 3.13
CA SER A 70 -31.14 -6.34 3.87
C SER A 70 -31.60 -5.47 5.04
N GLY A 71 -30.84 -4.44 5.43
CA GLY A 71 -31.09 -3.63 6.62
C GLY A 71 -30.68 -4.33 7.92
N ASN A 72 -29.98 -5.47 7.84
CA ASN A 72 -29.34 -6.08 9.01
C ASN A 72 -28.33 -5.09 9.61
N LYS A 73 -28.34 -4.95 10.94
CA LYS A 73 -27.42 -4.07 11.67
C LYS A 73 -25.97 -4.54 11.61
N LEU A 74 -25.72 -5.79 11.22
CA LEU A 74 -24.39 -6.32 11.02
C LEU A 74 -23.76 -5.73 9.74
N ASN A 75 -22.59 -5.12 9.88
CA ASN A 75 -21.78 -4.71 8.75
C ASN A 75 -20.86 -5.84 8.29
N VAL A 76 -20.58 -5.88 6.99
CA VAL A 76 -19.49 -6.67 6.42
C VAL A 76 -18.25 -5.80 6.37
N TYR A 77 -17.12 -6.34 6.78
CA TYR A 77 -15.84 -5.69 6.59
C TYR A 77 -15.16 -6.21 5.32
N LEU A 78 -14.50 -5.33 4.59
CA LEU A 78 -13.59 -5.70 3.50
C LEU A 78 -12.19 -5.23 3.92
N LEU A 79 -11.30 -6.20 4.16
CA LEU A 79 -9.91 -5.95 4.51
C LEU A 79 -9.11 -5.91 3.22
N PHE A 80 -8.73 -4.72 2.79
CA PHE A 80 -7.95 -4.50 1.58
C PHE A 80 -6.46 -4.55 1.90
N GLU A 81 -5.77 -5.51 1.29
CA GLU A 81 -4.32 -5.70 1.36
C GLU A 81 -3.73 -5.48 -0.03
N HIS A 82 -2.63 -4.72 -0.12
CA HIS A 82 -1.92 -4.49 -1.38
C HIS A 82 -0.57 -5.20 -1.37
N LYS A 83 -0.26 -5.96 -2.42
CA LYS A 83 1.06 -6.60 -2.58
C LYS A 83 1.66 -6.31 -3.96
N SER A 84 2.84 -5.68 -3.92
CA SER A 84 3.64 -5.38 -5.12
C SER A 84 4.61 -6.51 -5.50
N TYR A 85 4.76 -7.53 -4.65
CA TYR A 85 5.59 -8.71 -4.83
C TYR A 85 4.91 -9.94 -4.22
N LEU A 86 5.29 -11.15 -4.66
CA LEU A 86 4.74 -12.38 -4.12
C LEU A 86 5.31 -12.63 -2.73
N GLU A 87 4.47 -12.52 -1.70
CA GLU A 87 4.83 -12.74 -0.31
C GLU A 87 4.19 -14.02 0.22
N ASN A 88 5.01 -15.01 0.57
CA ASN A 88 4.52 -16.32 1.01
C ASN A 88 3.79 -16.27 2.37
N ALA A 89 4.02 -15.22 3.17
CA ALA A 89 3.44 -15.07 4.50
C ALA A 89 2.09 -14.35 4.52
N ILE A 90 1.58 -13.87 3.36
CA ILE A 90 0.35 -13.06 3.29
C ILE A 90 -0.85 -13.72 3.98
N TYR A 91 -1.00 -15.04 3.85
CA TYR A 91 -2.09 -15.78 4.47
C TYR A 91 -2.01 -15.81 6.00
N ILE A 92 -0.79 -15.86 6.56
CA ILE A 92 -0.57 -15.75 8.00
C ILE A 92 -0.83 -14.32 8.47
N GLN A 93 -0.41 -13.33 7.69
CA GLN A 93 -0.68 -11.91 7.96
C GLN A 93 -2.20 -11.64 8.00
N LEU A 94 -2.93 -12.10 6.98
CA LEU A 94 -4.40 -12.00 6.89
C LEU A 94 -5.08 -12.70 8.06
N LEU A 95 -4.63 -13.90 8.46
CA LEU A 95 -5.15 -14.58 9.65
C LEU A 95 -4.93 -13.73 10.92
N GLY A 96 -3.78 -13.07 11.03
CA GLY A 96 -3.48 -12.12 12.10
C GLY A 96 -4.47 -10.96 12.13
N TYR A 97 -4.72 -10.31 10.99
CA TYR A 97 -5.70 -9.23 10.88
C TYR A 97 -7.11 -9.68 11.23
N LEU A 98 -7.58 -10.81 10.69
CA LEU A 98 -8.88 -11.38 11.01
C LEU A 98 -9.03 -11.61 12.52
N THR A 99 -8.00 -12.15 13.15
CA THR A 99 -7.97 -12.39 14.60
C THR A 99 -8.06 -11.09 15.39
N GLU A 100 -7.31 -10.05 15.01
CA GLU A 100 -7.37 -8.75 15.71
C GLU A 100 -8.70 -8.03 15.50
N ILE A 101 -9.31 -8.12 14.32
CA ILE A 101 -10.66 -7.60 14.07
C ILE A 101 -11.66 -8.27 15.01
N TYR A 102 -11.67 -9.60 15.08
CA TYR A 102 -12.60 -10.32 15.96
C TYR A 102 -12.32 -10.10 17.44
N ARG A 103 -11.05 -9.99 17.83
CA ARG A 103 -10.67 -9.65 19.21
C ARG A 103 -11.14 -8.25 19.59
N ASN A 104 -11.05 -7.28 18.67
CA ASN A 104 -11.57 -5.94 18.89
C ASN A 104 -13.11 -5.94 19.04
N GLN A 105 -13.83 -6.63 18.15
CA GLN A 105 -15.29 -6.77 18.26
C GLN A 105 -15.69 -7.41 19.59
N GLN A 106 -14.99 -8.45 20.02
CA GLN A 106 -15.23 -9.10 21.32
C GLN A 106 -14.99 -8.14 22.50
N ARG A 107 -13.92 -7.35 22.48
CA ARG A 107 -13.61 -6.37 23.54
C ARG A 107 -14.67 -5.28 23.65
N ASN A 108 -15.30 -4.92 22.54
CA ASN A 108 -16.35 -3.90 22.47
C ASN A 108 -17.77 -4.49 22.60
N GLU A 109 -17.89 -5.78 22.94
CA GLU A 109 -19.18 -6.50 23.06
C GLU A 109 -20.02 -6.47 21.77
N GLU A 110 -19.36 -6.37 20.62
CA GLU A 110 -19.98 -6.39 19.30
C GLU A 110 -20.20 -7.83 18.80
N SER A 111 -21.22 -8.02 17.95
CA SER A 111 -21.37 -9.29 17.22
C SER A 111 -20.28 -9.43 16.16
N LEU A 112 -19.81 -10.66 15.95
CA LEU A 112 -18.79 -10.94 14.93
C LEU A 112 -19.33 -10.64 13.53
N SER A 113 -18.57 -9.84 12.78
CA SER A 113 -18.86 -9.50 11.40
C SER A 113 -18.23 -10.47 10.43
N VAL A 114 -18.81 -10.59 9.23
CA VAL A 114 -18.09 -11.21 8.11
C VAL A 114 -16.97 -10.27 7.69
N VAL A 115 -15.77 -10.80 7.51
CA VAL A 115 -14.63 -10.06 6.95
C VAL A 115 -14.26 -10.72 5.63
N ILE A 116 -14.17 -9.93 4.56
CA ILE A 116 -13.73 -10.34 3.22
C ILE A 116 -12.29 -9.87 3.06
N PRO A 117 -11.28 -10.76 3.13
CA PRO A 117 -9.94 -10.42 2.72
C PRO A 117 -9.91 -10.17 1.22
N PHE A 118 -9.53 -8.97 0.82
CA PHE A 118 -9.38 -8.56 -0.57
C PHE A 118 -7.91 -8.27 -0.84
N VAL A 119 -7.28 -9.04 -1.71
CA VAL A 119 -5.87 -8.89 -2.05
C VAL A 119 -5.76 -8.24 -3.42
N PHE A 120 -5.23 -7.02 -3.46
CA PHE A 120 -4.79 -6.37 -4.68
C PHE A 120 -3.34 -6.75 -4.95
N TYR A 121 -3.12 -7.55 -5.99
CA TYR A 121 -1.80 -8.02 -6.37
C TYR A 121 -1.37 -7.39 -7.70
N HIS A 122 -0.14 -6.89 -7.77
CA HIS A 122 0.43 -6.42 -9.04
C HIS A 122 1.88 -6.83 -9.24
N GLY A 123 2.36 -7.89 -8.58
CA GLY A 123 3.74 -8.36 -8.71
C GLY A 123 4.08 -8.98 -10.07
N GLU A 124 5.37 -9.08 -10.37
CA GLU A 124 5.84 -9.66 -11.65
C GLU A 124 5.62 -11.18 -11.72
N LYS A 125 5.83 -11.85 -10.59
CA LYS A 125 5.62 -13.29 -10.44
C LYS A 125 4.13 -13.60 -10.51
N GLU A 126 3.80 -14.73 -11.12
CA GLU A 126 2.43 -15.23 -11.12
C GLU A 126 1.98 -15.58 -9.69
N TRP A 127 0.73 -15.29 -9.37
CA TRP A 127 0.13 -15.70 -8.10
C TRP A 127 -0.07 -17.23 -8.06
N LYS A 128 0.65 -17.91 -7.17
CA LYS A 128 0.62 -19.38 -7.04
C LYS A 128 0.22 -19.88 -5.66
N LEU A 129 -0.26 -18.98 -4.81
CA LEU A 129 -0.60 -19.31 -3.42
C LEU A 129 -2.03 -19.86 -3.28
N GLY A 130 -2.82 -19.95 -4.36
CA GLY A 130 -4.22 -20.35 -4.27
C GLY A 130 -5.15 -19.20 -3.86
N ASP A 131 -6.39 -19.51 -3.50
CA ASP A 131 -7.37 -18.52 -3.04
C ASP A 131 -7.87 -18.78 -1.61
N ARG A 132 -7.37 -19.84 -0.95
CA ARG A 132 -7.73 -20.22 0.41
C ARG A 132 -6.54 -20.37 1.33
N PHE A 133 -6.77 -20.18 2.62
CA PHE A 133 -5.77 -20.47 3.66
C PHE A 133 -5.38 -21.96 3.65
N LEU A 134 -6.33 -22.85 3.38
CA LEU A 134 -6.10 -24.29 3.19
C LEU A 134 -5.05 -24.58 2.11
N ASP A 135 -4.94 -23.76 1.06
CA ASP A 135 -3.97 -23.96 -0.02
C ASP A 135 -2.51 -23.77 0.45
N GLN A 136 -2.29 -23.23 1.64
CA GLN A 136 -0.96 -23.07 2.23
C GLN A 136 -0.43 -24.35 2.87
N PHE A 137 -1.27 -25.39 3.00
CA PHE A 137 -0.91 -26.65 3.61
C PHE A 137 -0.51 -27.66 2.54
N VAL A 138 0.65 -28.30 2.72
CA VAL A 138 1.12 -29.36 1.83
C VAL A 138 0.41 -30.67 2.20
N LEU A 139 -0.78 -30.88 1.63
CA LEU A 139 -1.64 -32.05 1.87
C LEU A 139 -1.98 -32.76 0.55
N THR A 140 -2.13 -34.08 0.60
CA THR A 140 -2.79 -34.83 -0.48
C THR A 140 -4.29 -34.54 -0.50
N SER A 141 -4.98 -34.85 -1.61
CA SER A 141 -6.44 -34.63 -1.70
C SER A 141 -7.24 -35.40 -0.64
N GLN A 142 -6.78 -36.60 -0.24
CA GLN A 142 -7.42 -37.38 0.81
C GLN A 142 -7.23 -36.73 2.19
N GLU A 143 -6.01 -36.28 2.49
CA GLU A 143 -5.71 -35.60 3.76
C GLU A 143 -6.46 -34.28 3.87
N ALA A 144 -6.51 -33.47 2.80
CA ALA A 144 -7.25 -32.22 2.77
C ALA A 144 -8.74 -32.43 3.05
N GLU A 145 -9.37 -33.46 2.45
CA GLU A 145 -10.79 -33.74 2.67
C GLU A 145 -11.09 -34.15 4.12
N ILE A 146 -10.17 -34.87 4.77
CA ILE A 146 -10.32 -35.33 6.16
C ILE A 146 -9.99 -34.21 7.17
N LEU A 147 -9.01 -33.37 6.86
CA LEU A 147 -8.44 -32.40 7.81
C LEU A 147 -9.00 -30.98 7.67
N LYS A 148 -9.71 -30.65 6.58
CA LYS A 148 -10.22 -29.29 6.31
C LYS A 148 -11.01 -28.68 7.48
N ASP A 149 -11.78 -29.47 8.21
CA ASP A 149 -12.62 -28.98 9.32
C ASP A 149 -11.79 -28.59 10.57
N PHE A 150 -10.51 -28.96 10.63
CA PHE A 150 -9.58 -28.61 11.71
C PHE A 150 -8.65 -27.45 11.34
N ILE A 151 -8.77 -26.91 10.13
CA ILE A 151 -7.98 -25.79 9.64
C ILE A 151 -8.85 -24.52 9.70
N PRO A 152 -8.35 -23.41 10.26
CA PRO A 152 -9.08 -22.14 10.25
C PRO A 152 -9.06 -21.54 8.84
N ASP A 153 -9.84 -22.13 7.93
CA ASP A 153 -9.82 -21.79 6.52
C ASP A 153 -10.68 -20.55 6.21
N PHE A 154 -10.15 -19.70 5.33
CA PHE A 154 -10.85 -18.56 4.78
C PHE A 154 -10.44 -18.37 3.31
N LYS A 155 -11.32 -17.75 2.54
CA LYS A 155 -11.09 -17.40 1.14
C LYS A 155 -10.66 -15.94 1.03
N ILE A 156 -9.73 -15.65 0.12
CA ILE A 156 -9.44 -14.29 -0.34
C ILE A 156 -10.21 -13.99 -1.63
N ASP A 157 -10.56 -12.72 -1.82
CA ASP A 157 -10.91 -12.18 -3.13
C ASP A 157 -9.65 -11.55 -3.75
N LEU A 158 -9.11 -12.19 -4.79
CA LEU A 158 -7.86 -11.77 -5.43
C LEU A 158 -8.15 -10.93 -6.67
N PHE A 159 -7.58 -9.73 -6.70
CA PHE A 159 -7.47 -8.91 -7.90
C PHE A 159 -6.01 -8.87 -8.34
N ASP A 160 -5.65 -9.74 -9.30
CA ASP A 160 -4.33 -9.70 -9.96
C ASP A 160 -4.38 -8.73 -11.14
N LEU A 161 -3.66 -7.61 -11.03
CA LEU A 161 -3.61 -6.57 -12.06
C LEU A 161 -3.02 -7.07 -13.39
N LYS A 162 -2.21 -8.13 -13.37
CA LYS A 162 -1.53 -8.64 -14.56
C LYS A 162 -2.54 -9.22 -15.55
N GLY A 163 -2.48 -8.75 -16.80
CA GLY A 163 -3.31 -9.29 -17.89
C GLY A 163 -4.78 -8.81 -17.88
N ILE A 164 -5.17 -7.90 -16.99
CA ILE A 164 -6.52 -7.32 -17.00
C ILE A 164 -6.63 -6.22 -18.05
N GLU A 165 -7.67 -6.30 -18.88
CA GLU A 165 -8.09 -5.20 -19.76
C GLU A 165 -8.94 -4.18 -18.97
N LEU A 166 -8.26 -3.18 -18.39
CA LEU A 166 -8.85 -2.24 -17.43
C LEU A 166 -10.09 -1.50 -17.95
N LYS A 167 -10.10 -1.09 -19.23
CA LYS A 167 -11.26 -0.39 -19.84
C LYS A 167 -12.53 -1.23 -19.90
N LYS A 168 -12.40 -2.56 -19.99
CA LYS A 168 -13.54 -3.48 -19.97
C LYS A 168 -13.95 -3.85 -18.54
N LYS A 169 -12.97 -3.90 -17.63
CA LYS A 169 -13.19 -4.37 -16.26
C LYS A 169 -13.66 -3.27 -15.31
N LEU A 170 -13.24 -2.02 -15.51
CA LEU A 170 -13.44 -0.92 -14.56
C LEU A 170 -14.19 0.24 -15.21
N GLU A 171 -15.20 0.77 -14.53
CA GLU A 171 -15.94 1.96 -15.00
C GLU A 171 -15.22 3.27 -14.65
N SER A 172 -14.52 3.29 -13.52
CA SER A 172 -13.81 4.47 -13.03
C SER A 172 -12.62 4.86 -13.92
N ILE A 173 -12.66 6.07 -14.48
CA ILE A 173 -11.51 6.64 -15.20
C ILE A 173 -10.30 6.78 -14.26
N THR A 174 -10.53 7.19 -13.02
CA THR A 174 -9.47 7.30 -11.99
C THR A 174 -8.70 5.98 -11.87
N PHE A 175 -9.40 4.86 -11.68
CA PHE A 175 -8.74 3.55 -11.59
C PHE A 175 -8.18 3.06 -12.92
N GLN A 176 -8.86 3.29 -14.06
CA GLN A 176 -8.32 2.91 -15.37
C GLN A 176 -6.97 3.56 -15.64
N VAL A 177 -6.83 4.86 -15.36
CA VAL A 177 -5.56 5.59 -15.57
C VAL A 177 -4.53 5.18 -14.53
N THR A 178 -4.89 5.21 -13.24
CA THR A 178 -3.94 4.91 -12.17
C THR A 178 -3.40 3.49 -12.27
N LEU A 179 -4.29 2.49 -12.38
CA LEU A 179 -3.87 1.10 -12.49
C LEU A 179 -3.22 0.81 -13.85
N GLY A 180 -3.58 1.53 -14.91
CA GLY A 180 -2.91 1.43 -16.20
C GLY A 180 -1.45 1.88 -16.11
N VAL A 181 -1.16 2.97 -15.39
CA VAL A 181 0.21 3.41 -15.12
C VAL A 181 0.94 2.38 -14.27
N VAL A 182 0.32 1.87 -13.20
CA VAL A 182 0.91 0.83 -12.33
C VAL A 182 1.20 -0.46 -13.09
N GLN A 183 0.31 -0.90 -13.98
CA GLN A 183 0.47 -2.10 -14.80
C GLN A 183 1.67 -1.99 -15.76
N LYS A 184 1.99 -0.77 -16.21
CA LYS A 184 3.04 -0.48 -17.20
C LYS A 184 4.36 -0.01 -16.58
N ILE A 185 4.38 0.28 -15.28
CA ILE A 185 5.52 0.91 -14.60
C ILE A 185 6.80 0.07 -14.59
N ARG A 186 6.73 -1.24 -14.90
CA ARG A 186 7.90 -2.14 -14.91
C ARG A 186 8.44 -2.44 -16.30
N GLU A 187 7.81 -1.94 -17.36
CA GLU A 187 8.27 -2.14 -18.75
C GLU A 187 9.56 -1.34 -19.03
N GLY A 188 10.12 -1.41 -20.25
CA GLY A 188 11.24 -0.52 -20.61
C GLY A 188 10.79 0.95 -20.69
N ASP A 189 11.70 1.92 -20.50
CA ASP A 189 11.32 3.35 -20.49
C ASP A 189 10.61 3.79 -21.78
N LEU A 190 11.10 3.35 -22.94
CA LEU A 190 10.48 3.66 -24.24
C LEU A 190 9.05 3.09 -24.34
N GLU A 191 8.84 1.85 -23.91
CA GLU A 191 7.54 1.17 -23.93
C GLU A 191 6.58 1.86 -22.96
N PHE A 192 7.02 2.09 -21.72
CA PHE A 192 6.25 2.79 -20.70
C PHE A 192 5.80 4.17 -21.16
N ILE A 193 6.73 5.00 -21.66
CA ILE A 193 6.42 6.35 -22.17
C ILE A 193 5.46 6.29 -23.37
N SER A 194 5.54 5.26 -24.21
CA SER A 194 4.65 5.10 -25.36
C SER A 194 3.18 4.85 -24.95
N HIS A 195 2.96 4.23 -23.79
CA HIS A 195 1.62 3.97 -23.25
C HIS A 195 0.98 5.19 -22.57
N LEU A 196 1.78 6.07 -21.97
CA LEU A 196 1.28 7.18 -21.16
C LEU A 196 0.31 8.12 -21.90
N PRO A 197 0.52 8.52 -23.17
CA PRO A 197 -0.44 9.39 -23.86
C PRO A 197 -1.85 8.81 -23.95
N GLY A 198 -1.94 7.51 -24.24
CA GLY A 198 -3.22 6.80 -24.30
C GLY A 198 -3.92 6.75 -22.94
N LEU A 199 -3.16 6.52 -21.86
CA LEU A 199 -3.69 6.48 -20.50
C LEU A 199 -4.11 7.88 -20.04
N PHE A 200 -3.23 8.87 -20.14
CA PHE A 200 -3.47 10.23 -19.67
C PHE A 200 -4.59 10.92 -20.43
N SER A 201 -4.79 10.64 -21.72
CA SER A 201 -5.92 11.19 -22.47
C SER A 201 -7.30 10.83 -21.89
N LEU A 202 -7.40 9.73 -21.12
CA LEU A 202 -8.65 9.36 -20.44
C LEU A 202 -9.04 10.37 -19.36
N LEU A 203 -8.06 11.08 -18.79
CA LEU A 203 -8.30 12.11 -17.76
C LEU A 203 -9.18 13.27 -18.29
N LEU A 204 -9.23 13.47 -19.61
CA LEU A 204 -10.15 14.43 -20.24
C LEU A 204 -11.63 14.08 -20.03
N GLY A 205 -11.94 12.81 -19.76
CA GLY A 205 -13.29 12.37 -19.41
C GLY A 205 -13.71 12.69 -17.97
N ILE A 206 -12.79 13.21 -17.13
CA ILE A 206 -13.13 13.72 -15.80
C ILE A 206 -13.53 15.18 -15.94
N GLU A 207 -14.80 15.49 -15.72
CA GLU A 207 -15.35 16.86 -15.87
C GLU A 207 -14.74 17.84 -14.86
N GLU A 208 -14.55 17.40 -13.63
CA GLU A 208 -14.01 18.24 -12.55
C GLU A 208 -12.49 18.42 -12.70
N GLU A 209 -12.08 19.64 -13.05
CA GLU A 209 -10.66 19.97 -13.27
C GLU A 209 -9.80 19.79 -12.01
N SER A 210 -10.29 20.16 -10.83
CA SER A 210 -9.57 19.94 -9.56
C SER A 210 -9.23 18.47 -9.32
N LYS A 211 -10.20 17.58 -9.55
CA LYS A 211 -9.99 16.12 -9.46
C LYS A 211 -9.00 15.64 -10.50
N ARG A 212 -9.12 16.11 -11.74
CA ARG A 212 -8.19 15.78 -12.84
C ARG A 212 -6.74 16.15 -12.49
N VAL A 213 -6.53 17.38 -12.03
CA VAL A 213 -5.21 17.90 -11.62
C VAL A 213 -4.67 17.11 -10.42
N ALA A 214 -5.51 16.78 -9.45
CA ALA A 214 -5.10 15.99 -8.28
C ALA A 214 -4.62 14.59 -8.68
N ILE A 215 -5.35 13.90 -9.56
CA ILE A 215 -4.96 12.58 -10.08
C ILE A 215 -3.66 12.70 -10.87
N LEU A 216 -3.57 13.65 -11.80
CA LEU A 216 -2.38 13.84 -12.62
C LEU A 216 -1.14 14.12 -11.75
N ARG A 217 -1.27 14.97 -10.74
CA ARG A 217 -0.19 15.26 -9.79
C ARG A 217 0.26 14.02 -9.02
N LYS A 218 -0.67 13.18 -8.53
CA LYS A 218 -0.37 11.91 -7.87
C LYS A 218 0.41 10.97 -8.79
N LEU A 219 -0.02 10.86 -10.06
CA LEU A 219 0.65 10.01 -11.05
C LEU A 219 2.04 10.52 -11.41
N LEU A 220 2.21 11.83 -11.65
CA LEU A 220 3.53 12.42 -11.92
C LEU A 220 4.48 12.18 -10.74
N LEU A 221 3.99 12.41 -9.51
CA LEU A 221 4.76 12.16 -8.29
C LEU A 221 5.21 10.69 -8.25
N TYR A 222 4.26 9.76 -8.39
CA TYR A 222 4.55 8.33 -8.40
C TYR A 222 5.56 7.93 -9.49
N ILE A 223 5.41 8.45 -10.71
CA ILE A 223 6.32 8.15 -11.81
C ILE A 223 7.75 8.60 -11.48
N TYR A 224 7.93 9.84 -10.98
CA TYR A 224 9.26 10.31 -10.58
C TYR A 224 9.84 9.54 -9.38
N TRP A 225 9.00 9.00 -8.50
CA TRP A 225 9.46 8.14 -7.40
C TRP A 225 9.99 6.79 -7.88
N VAL A 226 9.40 6.23 -8.93
CA VAL A 226 9.70 4.87 -9.42
C VAL A 226 10.66 4.89 -10.61
N ARG A 227 10.80 6.03 -11.30
CA ARG A 227 11.55 6.17 -12.56
C ARG A 227 12.35 7.46 -12.59
N ASP A 228 13.51 7.41 -13.24
CA ASP A 228 14.36 8.57 -13.50
C ASP A 228 13.99 9.25 -14.83
N LEU A 229 12.76 9.77 -14.91
CA LEU A 229 12.30 10.53 -16.09
C LEU A 229 12.53 12.03 -15.90
N LYS A 230 12.92 12.71 -16.98
CA LYS A 230 13.07 14.17 -16.98
C LYS A 230 11.71 14.85 -17.18
N PRO A 231 11.52 16.06 -16.60
CA PRO A 231 10.29 16.83 -16.83
C PRO A 231 9.98 17.06 -18.32
N SER A 232 11.01 17.24 -19.17
CA SER A 232 10.83 17.40 -20.62
C SER A 232 10.16 16.21 -21.31
N GLU A 233 10.42 14.99 -20.82
CA GLU A 233 9.83 13.76 -21.38
C GLU A 233 8.34 13.69 -21.04
N LEU A 234 7.99 14.00 -19.79
CA LEU A 234 6.60 14.04 -19.33
C LEU A 234 5.81 15.22 -19.92
N LYS A 235 6.45 16.39 -20.18
CA LYS A 235 5.83 17.47 -20.96
C LYS A 235 5.43 16.99 -22.36
N GLY A 236 6.33 16.28 -23.04
CA GLY A 236 6.02 15.69 -24.35
C GLY A 236 4.87 14.68 -24.30
N VAL A 237 4.76 13.89 -23.21
CA VAL A 237 3.61 13.01 -22.96
C VAL A 237 2.32 13.82 -22.81
N LEU A 238 2.31 14.88 -22.01
CA LEU A 238 1.13 15.72 -21.80
C LEU A 238 0.64 16.37 -23.09
N GLN A 239 1.54 16.89 -23.93
CA GLN A 239 1.19 17.41 -25.26
C GLN A 239 0.49 16.37 -26.13
N ARG A 240 1.05 15.16 -26.21
CA ARG A 240 0.44 14.04 -26.97
C ARG A 240 -0.89 13.57 -26.36
N SER A 241 -1.14 13.89 -25.09
CA SER A 241 -2.36 13.56 -24.36
C SER A 241 -3.45 14.64 -24.47
N LYS A 242 -3.18 15.78 -25.12
CA LYS A 242 -4.01 17.01 -25.11
C LYS A 242 -4.19 17.59 -23.70
N LEU A 243 -3.10 17.56 -22.92
CA LEU A 243 -3.01 18.04 -21.54
C LEU A 243 -1.91 19.10 -21.40
N GLU A 244 -1.55 19.80 -22.48
CA GLU A 244 -0.48 20.81 -22.54
C GLU A 244 -0.65 21.94 -21.49
N GLN A 245 -1.89 22.28 -21.15
CA GLN A 245 -2.20 23.26 -20.10
C GLN A 245 -1.71 22.85 -18.70
N TYR A 246 -1.37 21.58 -18.49
CA TYR A 246 -0.88 21.05 -17.22
C TYR A 246 0.63 20.78 -17.22
N GLU A 247 1.38 21.23 -18.24
CA GLU A 247 2.83 21.01 -18.33
C GLU A 247 3.60 21.53 -17.11
N GLU A 248 3.17 22.64 -16.51
CA GLU A 248 3.80 23.20 -15.30
C GLU A 248 3.67 22.28 -14.08
N LEU A 249 2.72 21.35 -14.07
CA LEU A 249 2.65 20.32 -13.01
C LEU A 249 3.87 19.40 -13.01
N THR A 250 4.50 19.18 -14.18
CA THR A 250 5.70 18.32 -14.28
C THR A 250 6.89 18.95 -13.55
N VAL A 251 7.07 20.27 -13.70
CA VAL A 251 8.17 21.04 -13.10
C VAL A 251 7.93 21.20 -11.60
N THR A 252 6.77 21.69 -11.22
CA THR A 252 6.42 21.92 -9.81
C THR A 252 6.41 20.62 -8.98
N THR A 253 6.07 19.48 -9.59
CA THR A 253 6.16 18.17 -8.92
C THR A 253 7.63 17.73 -8.74
N ALA A 254 8.48 17.94 -9.75
CA ALA A 254 9.91 17.65 -9.64
C ALA A 254 10.61 18.56 -8.60
N GLU A 255 10.31 19.85 -8.58
CA GLU A 255 10.81 20.79 -7.58
C GLU A 255 10.38 20.40 -6.15
N LYS A 256 9.12 19.99 -5.99
CA LYS A 256 8.61 19.49 -4.71
C LYS A 256 9.39 18.28 -4.24
N LEU A 257 9.69 17.32 -5.12
CA LEU A 257 10.48 16.14 -4.80
C LEU A 257 11.91 16.49 -4.40
N ILE A 258 12.56 17.42 -5.11
CA ILE A 258 13.90 17.89 -4.77
C ILE A 258 13.88 18.52 -3.36
N SER A 259 12.89 19.36 -3.08
CA SER A 259 12.73 20.00 -1.77
C SER A 259 12.51 18.97 -0.65
N GLU A 260 11.60 18.00 -0.85
CA GLU A 260 11.37 16.90 0.10
C GLU A 260 12.63 16.06 0.31
N GLY A 261 13.39 15.76 -0.75
CA GLY A 261 14.64 15.02 -0.68
C GLY A 261 15.74 15.76 0.09
N ILE A 262 15.88 17.08 -0.11
CA ILE A 262 16.81 17.92 0.66
C ILE A 262 16.42 17.91 2.14
N GLN A 263 15.14 18.12 2.45
CA GLN A 263 14.64 18.15 3.83
C GLN A 263 14.90 16.81 4.54
N GLN A 264 14.58 15.69 3.90
CA GLN A 264 14.87 14.35 4.43
C GLN A 264 16.38 14.11 4.60
N GLY A 265 17.20 14.60 3.68
CA GLY A 265 18.65 14.52 3.77
C GLY A 265 19.21 15.28 4.98
N ILE A 266 18.69 16.48 5.24
CA ILE A 266 19.04 17.28 6.42
C ILE A 266 18.62 16.56 7.70
N GLU A 267 17.39 16.06 7.77
CA GLU A 267 16.89 15.36 8.95
C GLU A 267 17.70 14.10 9.26
N LYS A 268 17.98 13.28 8.24
CA LYS A 268 18.85 12.10 8.39
C LYS A 268 20.26 12.49 8.82
N GLY A 269 20.85 13.52 8.22
CA GLY A 269 22.17 14.03 8.59
C GLY A 269 22.24 14.53 10.03
N VAL A 270 21.20 15.23 10.50
CA VAL A 270 21.09 15.68 11.90
C VAL A 270 20.95 14.50 12.86
N GLN A 271 20.12 13.50 12.54
CA GLN A 271 19.97 12.32 13.38
C GLN A 271 21.25 11.49 13.43
N GLN A 272 21.88 11.27 12.27
CA GLN A 272 23.16 10.56 12.18
C GLN A 272 24.26 11.29 12.97
N GLY A 273 24.40 12.62 12.80
CA GLY A 273 25.37 13.41 13.56
C GLY A 273 25.13 13.40 15.07
N LYS A 274 23.87 13.35 15.53
CA LYS A 274 23.55 13.16 16.95
C LYS A 274 24.01 11.80 17.47
N ILE A 275 23.78 10.73 16.71
CA ILE A 275 24.21 9.37 17.09
C ILE A 275 25.74 9.28 17.08
N GLU A 276 26.40 9.78 16.04
CA GLU A 276 27.85 9.81 15.93
C GLU A 276 28.50 10.60 17.08
N GLY A 277 27.96 11.78 17.44
CA GLY A 277 28.45 12.56 18.58
C GLY A 277 28.27 11.85 19.94
N LYS A 278 27.16 11.12 20.12
CA LYS A 278 26.97 10.25 21.31
C LYS A 278 27.98 9.11 21.35
N ILE A 279 28.25 8.49 20.20
CA ILE A 279 29.22 7.41 20.05
C ILE A 279 30.64 7.89 20.31
N GLU A 280 31.02 9.06 19.81
CA GLU A 280 32.31 9.70 20.09
C GLU A 280 32.46 10.05 21.58
N THR A 281 31.40 10.59 22.18
CA THR A 281 31.37 10.86 23.63
C THR A 281 31.56 9.56 24.42
N ALA A 282 30.85 8.48 24.06
CA ALA A 282 30.99 7.17 24.70
C ALA A 282 32.43 6.65 24.58
N ARG A 283 33.05 6.80 23.40
CA ARG A 283 34.45 6.41 23.16
C ARG A 283 35.41 7.13 24.10
N ASN A 284 35.29 8.45 24.20
CA ASN A 284 36.15 9.29 25.03
C ASN A 284 35.97 8.98 26.52
N MET A 285 34.74 8.71 26.95
CA MET A 285 34.46 8.31 28.32
C MET A 285 35.06 6.94 28.66
N LEU A 286 34.94 5.97 27.75
CA LEU A 286 35.54 4.65 27.93
C LEU A 286 37.07 4.70 27.93
N SER A 287 37.70 5.58 27.15
CA SER A 287 39.16 5.77 27.18
C SER A 287 39.69 6.41 28.46
N GLU A 288 38.81 7.06 29.23
CA GLU A 288 39.11 7.65 30.55
C GLU A 288 38.67 6.72 31.70
N ASP A 289 38.51 5.41 31.41
CA ASP A 289 38.12 4.36 32.36
C ASP A 289 36.78 4.60 33.09
N ILE A 290 35.87 5.39 32.49
CA ILE A 290 34.52 5.60 33.04
C ILE A 290 33.72 4.30 32.90
N GLN A 291 33.06 3.87 33.98
CA GLN A 291 32.29 2.62 34.00
C GLN A 291 31.17 2.59 32.96
N LEU A 292 31.00 1.43 32.33
CA LEU A 292 30.07 1.21 31.22
C LEU A 292 28.62 1.59 31.57
N ASP A 293 28.15 1.32 32.78
CA ASP A 293 26.80 1.69 33.22
C ASP A 293 26.59 3.21 33.30
N VAL A 294 27.66 3.97 33.60
CA VAL A 294 27.66 5.44 33.60
C VAL A 294 27.66 5.96 32.17
N VAL A 295 28.45 5.35 31.26
CA VAL A 295 28.48 5.70 29.84
C VAL A 295 27.12 5.51 29.18
N LEU A 296 26.48 4.35 29.39
CA LEU A 296 25.15 4.05 28.85
C LEU A 296 24.10 5.06 29.35
N ARG A 297 24.15 5.41 30.64
CA ARG A 297 23.22 6.37 31.27
C ARG A 297 23.39 7.80 30.77
N ILE A 298 24.63 8.26 30.57
CA ILE A 298 24.93 9.63 30.14
C ILE A 298 24.65 9.81 28.64
N THR A 299 25.06 8.86 27.82
CA THR A 299 24.89 8.95 26.36
C THR A 299 23.48 8.53 25.91
N GLY A 300 22.78 7.76 26.74
CA GLY A 300 21.49 7.15 26.41
C GLY A 300 21.59 6.12 25.29
N LEU A 301 22.78 5.58 25.04
CA LEU A 301 23.01 4.48 24.11
C LEU A 301 22.72 3.14 24.79
N SER A 302 22.33 2.14 24.00
CA SER A 302 22.24 0.75 24.47
C SER A 302 23.60 0.03 24.36
N GLU A 303 23.74 -1.08 25.07
CA GLU A 303 24.93 -1.93 24.93
C GLU A 303 25.08 -2.46 23.49
N GLN A 304 23.95 -2.73 22.81
CA GLN A 304 23.95 -3.15 21.41
C GLN A 304 24.47 -2.04 20.50
N ASP A 305 24.13 -0.77 20.76
CA ASP A 305 24.65 0.36 19.99
C ASP A 305 26.17 0.45 20.09
N LEU A 306 26.73 0.26 21.30
CA LEU A 306 28.17 0.28 21.51
C LEU A 306 28.88 -0.89 20.82
N LYS A 307 28.32 -2.11 20.89
CA LYS A 307 28.82 -3.29 20.17
C LYS A 307 28.80 -3.10 18.66
N ASN A 308 27.70 -2.55 18.13
CA ASN A 308 27.55 -2.26 16.71
C ASN A 308 28.61 -1.29 16.19
N HIS A 309 29.18 -0.46 17.07
CA HIS A 309 30.23 0.53 16.75
C HIS A 309 31.62 0.14 17.28
N GLY A 310 31.81 -1.11 17.74
CA GLY A 310 33.11 -1.67 18.13
C GLY A 310 33.76 -1.02 19.35
N LEU A 311 32.95 -0.47 20.26
CA LEU A 311 33.44 0.18 21.48
C LEU A 311 33.62 -0.79 22.66
N ILE A 312 32.91 -1.92 22.61
CA ILE A 312 32.92 -3.03 23.56
C ILE A 312 32.67 -4.35 22.83
#